data_AF-A0A4R2Z1M5-F1
#
_entry.id   AF-A0A4R2Z1M5-F1
#
_cell.length_a   1.000
_cell.length_b   1.000
_cell.length_c   1.000
_cell.angle_alpha   90.00
_cell.angle_beta   90.00
_cell.angle_gamma   90.00
#
_symmetry.space_group_name_H-M   'P 1'
#
loop_
_entity.id
_entity.type
_entity.pdbx_description
1 polymer ?
#
loop_
_entity_poly.entity_id
_entity_poly.type
_entity_poly.pdbx_seq_one_letter_code
_entity_poly.pdbx_strand_id
1 'polypeptide(L)'
;MTVITAAIVMNQPAGLRAAVGERLAPARWQTSCDFYNKMSERERLTICFHAQLRQRHSVMKLQEMNDCDRERIVCAIDELRAAFAKYRSFRITKSCFIGRLNISERRTLYFHAGLTEEEFSQPYWRIDDETCSWREALFRALRELFSLFENAPTVLTSVRPETYLH
;
A
#
# COMPACT_ATOMS: atom_id res chain seq x y z
N MET A 1 8.78 -0.67 -8.10
CA MET A 1 9.13 0.17 -6.95
C MET A 1 10.04 -0.68 -6.08
N THR A 2 10.95 -0.06 -5.33
CA THR A 2 11.87 -0.78 -4.45
C THR A 2 11.52 -0.43 -3.01
N VAL A 3 11.11 -1.43 -2.22
CA VAL A 3 11.01 -1.30 -0.77
C VAL A 3 12.38 -1.54 -0.16
N ILE A 4 12.79 -0.66 0.73
CA ILE A 4 14.04 -0.77 1.50
C ILE A 4 13.66 -1.08 2.95
N THR A 5 13.98 -2.29 3.38
CA THR A 5 13.80 -2.79 4.74
C THR A 5 15.12 -2.79 5.51
N ALA A 6 15.05 -2.96 6.83
CA ALA A 6 16.25 -3.04 7.65
C ALA A 6 17.15 -4.21 7.21
N ALA A 7 16.55 -5.36 6.89
CA ALA A 7 17.28 -6.53 6.39
C ALA A 7 18.05 -6.23 5.09
N ILE A 8 17.44 -5.49 4.14
CA ILE A 8 18.11 -5.09 2.90
C ILE A 8 19.30 -4.18 3.18
N VAL A 9 19.16 -3.23 4.11
CA VAL A 9 20.22 -2.29 4.48
C VAL A 9 21.36 -3.01 5.19
N MET A 10 21.07 -3.87 6.16
CA MET A 10 22.10 -4.56 6.95
C MET A 10 22.88 -5.61 6.15
N ASN A 11 22.32 -6.10 5.04
CA ASN A 11 23.05 -6.99 4.12
C ASN A 11 24.00 -6.24 3.18
N GLN A 12 24.06 -4.91 3.21
CA GLN A 12 24.99 -4.13 2.38
C GLN A 12 26.38 -4.00 3.05
N PRO A 13 27.46 -3.95 2.26
CA PRO A 13 28.79 -3.62 2.78
C PRO A 13 28.79 -2.29 3.52
N ALA A 14 29.50 -2.20 4.65
CA ALA A 14 29.50 -1.02 5.53
C ALA A 14 29.80 0.30 4.79
N GLY A 15 30.78 0.30 3.87
CA GLY A 15 31.12 1.49 3.07
C GLY A 15 29.99 1.94 2.13
N LEU A 16 29.28 0.99 1.51
CA LEU A 16 28.11 1.30 0.67
C LEU A 16 26.96 1.83 1.54
N ARG A 17 26.72 1.17 2.67
CA ARG A 17 25.67 1.54 3.62
C ARG A 17 25.86 2.96 4.14
N ALA A 18 27.07 3.33 4.54
CA ALA A 18 27.43 4.69 4.96
C ALA A 18 27.21 5.71 3.83
N ALA A 19 27.69 5.42 2.62
CA ALA A 19 27.52 6.32 1.47
C ALA A 19 26.04 6.55 1.10
N VAL A 20 25.21 5.50 1.18
CA VAL A 20 23.75 5.61 0.98
C VAL A 20 23.10 6.39 2.13
N GLY A 21 23.53 6.13 3.37
CA GLY A 21 23.09 6.82 4.59
C GLY A 21 23.28 8.33 4.51
N GLU A 22 24.44 8.79 4.07
CA GLU A 22 24.76 10.21 3.97
C GLU A 22 24.02 10.91 2.81
N ARG A 23 23.88 10.24 1.66
CA ARG A 23 23.51 10.92 0.41
C ARG A 23 22.07 10.70 -0.02
N LEU A 24 21.48 9.55 0.32
CA LEU A 24 20.19 9.12 -0.25
C LEU A 24 19.14 8.82 0.82
N ALA A 25 19.54 8.31 1.99
CA ALA A 25 18.61 7.89 3.02
C ALA A 25 17.71 9.02 3.54
N PRO A 26 18.18 10.26 3.80
CA PRO A 26 17.32 11.34 4.29
C PRO A 26 16.18 11.68 3.32
N ALA A 27 16.49 11.83 2.03
CA ALA A 27 15.49 12.16 1.02
C ALA A 27 14.48 11.02 0.79
N ARG A 28 14.95 9.76 0.77
CA ARG A 28 14.08 8.57 0.63
C ARG A 28 13.15 8.40 1.84
N TRP A 29 13.69 8.60 3.03
CA TRP A 29 12.95 8.59 4.28
C TRP A 29 11.85 9.65 4.29
N GLN A 30 12.21 10.90 4.00
CA GLN A 30 11.25 12.00 3.97
C GLN A 30 10.16 11.76 2.93
N THR A 31 10.52 11.27 1.73
CA THR A 31 9.57 10.94 0.66
C THR A 31 8.58 9.85 1.10
N SER A 32 9.05 8.82 1.80
CA SER A 32 8.20 7.72 2.30
C SER A 32 7.24 8.23 3.38
N CYS A 33 7.75 9.04 4.31
CA CYS A 33 6.95 9.69 5.35
C CYS A 33 5.90 10.62 4.73
N ASP A 34 6.28 11.49 3.80
CA ASP A 34 5.38 12.44 3.16
C ASP A 34 4.28 11.74 2.39
N PHE A 35 4.60 10.66 1.67
CA PHE A 35 3.61 9.90 0.93
C PHE A 35 2.55 9.31 1.85
N TYR A 36 2.96 8.59 2.91
CA TYR A 36 2.03 8.01 3.88
C TYR A 36 1.26 9.08 4.67
N ASN A 37 1.94 10.14 5.10
CA ASN A 37 1.35 11.19 5.93
C ASN A 37 0.42 12.12 5.15
N LYS A 38 0.50 12.17 3.81
CA LYS A 38 -0.47 12.90 2.98
C LYS A 38 -1.77 12.13 2.76
N MET A 39 -1.77 10.81 2.95
CA MET A 39 -2.97 9.99 2.86
C MET A 39 -4.00 10.45 3.90
N SER A 40 -5.27 10.47 3.50
CA SER A 40 -6.41 10.60 4.39
C SER A 40 -6.47 9.43 5.38
N GLU A 41 -7.19 9.62 6.49
CA GLU A 41 -7.35 8.57 7.49
C GLU A 41 -7.99 7.29 6.91
N ARG A 42 -8.95 7.42 5.98
CA ARG A 42 -9.58 6.27 5.29
C ARG A 42 -8.59 5.49 4.44
N GLU A 43 -7.71 6.18 3.72
CA GLU A 43 -6.65 5.54 2.94
C GLU A 43 -5.65 4.84 3.88
N ARG A 44 -5.22 5.50 4.96
CA ARG A 44 -4.33 4.88 5.96
C ARG A 44 -4.98 3.68 6.65
N LEU A 45 -6.27 3.72 6.96
CA LEU A 45 -7.03 2.58 7.48
C LEU A 45 -6.97 1.39 6.51
N THR A 46 -7.04 1.68 5.20
CA THR A 46 -6.96 0.65 4.16
C THR A 46 -5.57 0.02 4.09
N ILE A 47 -4.51 0.84 4.16
CA ILE A 47 -3.13 0.34 4.24
C ILE A 47 -2.93 -0.47 5.52
N CYS A 48 -3.41 0.03 6.67
CA CYS A 48 -3.33 -0.68 7.96
C CYS A 48 -4.05 -2.02 7.92
N PHE A 49 -5.25 -2.07 7.30
CA PHE A 49 -5.99 -3.31 7.13
C PHE A 49 -5.18 -4.34 6.33
N HIS A 50 -4.61 -3.94 5.18
CA HIS A 50 -3.78 -4.82 4.37
C HIS A 50 -2.51 -5.27 5.10
N ALA A 51 -1.87 -4.34 5.81
CA ALA A 51 -0.71 -4.60 6.66
C ALA A 51 -1.03 -5.47 7.89
N GLN A 52 -2.30 -5.81 8.13
CA GLN A 52 -2.81 -6.52 9.32
C GLN A 52 -2.50 -5.79 10.64
N LEU A 53 -2.53 -4.46 10.61
CA LEU A 53 -2.37 -3.57 11.75
C LEU A 53 -3.73 -3.16 12.32
N ARG A 54 -3.74 -2.83 13.62
CA ARG A 54 -4.95 -2.33 14.29
C ARG A 54 -5.35 -0.97 13.73
N GLN A 55 -6.65 -0.65 13.75
CA GLN A 55 -7.18 0.63 13.27
C GLN A 55 -6.48 1.85 13.87
N ARG A 56 -6.07 1.82 15.15
CA ARG A 56 -5.35 2.92 15.80
C ARG A 56 -4.08 3.41 15.07
N HIS A 57 -3.49 2.60 14.20
CA HIS A 57 -2.30 2.99 13.43
C HIS A 57 -2.63 3.93 12.28
N SER A 58 -3.90 4.04 11.85
CA SER A 58 -4.31 4.96 10.78
C SER A 58 -4.15 6.42 11.17
N VAL A 59 -4.26 6.75 12.45
CA VAL A 59 -4.11 8.13 12.96
C VAL A 59 -2.66 8.48 13.27
N MET A 60 -1.74 7.50 13.24
CA MET A 60 -0.31 7.73 13.45
C MET A 60 0.36 8.17 12.15
N LYS A 61 1.44 8.94 12.27
CA LYS A 61 2.38 9.21 11.18
C LYS A 61 3.37 8.04 11.03
N LEU A 62 3.95 7.89 9.84
CA LEU A 62 4.88 6.78 9.56
C LEU A 62 6.07 6.76 10.53
N GLN A 63 6.61 7.94 10.84
CA GLN A 63 7.73 8.13 11.76
C GLN A 63 7.37 7.96 13.24
N GLU A 64 6.09 7.86 13.60
CA GLU A 64 5.66 7.60 14.98
C GLU A 64 5.57 6.10 15.27
N MET A 65 5.58 5.26 14.22
CA MET A 65 5.52 3.82 14.33
C MET A 65 6.88 3.20 14.67
N ASN A 66 6.85 2.09 15.41
CA ASN A 66 8.02 1.24 15.61
C ASN A 66 8.49 0.65 14.27
N ASP A 67 9.70 0.09 14.25
CA ASP A 67 10.32 -0.35 12.99
C ASP A 67 9.54 -1.49 12.31
N CYS A 68 8.98 -2.42 13.09
CA CYS A 68 8.18 -3.55 12.58
C CYS A 68 6.89 -3.06 11.90
N ASP A 69 6.13 -2.19 12.56
CA ASP A 69 4.88 -1.65 12.01
C ASP A 69 5.16 -0.82 10.76
N ARG A 70 6.24 -0.04 10.77
CA ARG A 70 6.65 0.77 9.62
C ARG A 70 7.02 -0.08 8.42
N GLU A 71 7.75 -1.17 8.64
CA GLU A 71 8.08 -2.16 7.60
C GLU A 71 6.81 -2.77 7.00
N ARG A 72 5.86 -3.19 7.83
CA ARG A 72 4.58 -3.72 7.36
C ARG A 72 3.79 -2.70 6.53
N ILE A 73 3.79 -1.43 6.93
CA ILE A 73 3.15 -0.35 6.16
C ILE A 73 3.81 -0.19 4.78
N VAL A 74 5.13 -0.06 4.70
CA VAL A 74 5.80 0.15 3.40
C VAL A 74 5.68 -1.06 2.47
N CYS A 75 5.72 -2.28 3.02
CA CYS A 75 5.46 -3.50 2.24
C CYS A 75 4.02 -3.54 1.73
N ALA A 76 3.04 -3.23 2.59
CA ALA A 76 1.63 -3.17 2.18
C ALA A 76 1.38 -2.14 1.07
N ILE A 77 2.04 -0.98 1.14
CA ILE A 77 1.96 0.04 0.08
C ILE A 77 2.53 -0.50 -1.23
N ASP A 78 3.68 -1.18 -1.21
CA ASP A 78 4.30 -1.72 -2.43
C ASP A 78 3.46 -2.82 -3.07
N GLU A 79 2.93 -3.75 -2.26
CA GLU A 79 2.02 -4.82 -2.71
C GLU A 79 0.78 -4.23 -3.39
N LEU A 80 0.06 -3.35 -2.70
CA LEU A 80 -1.13 -2.71 -3.26
C LEU A 80 -0.80 -1.87 -4.49
N ARG A 81 0.28 -1.10 -4.46
CA ARG A 81 0.70 -0.31 -5.61
C ARG A 81 1.01 -1.21 -6.82
N ALA A 82 1.68 -2.34 -6.62
CA ALA A 82 1.96 -3.30 -7.68
C ALA A 82 0.67 -3.84 -8.32
N ALA A 83 -0.36 -4.07 -7.52
CA ALA A 83 -1.68 -4.52 -7.96
C ALA A 83 -2.49 -3.42 -8.68
N PHE A 84 -2.55 -2.21 -8.12
CA PHE A 84 -3.46 -1.15 -8.56
C PHE A 84 -2.84 -0.18 -9.59
N ALA A 85 -1.53 0.09 -9.57
CA ALA A 85 -0.94 1.09 -10.48
C ALA A 85 -0.95 0.66 -11.97
N LYS A 86 -1.13 -0.63 -12.27
CA LYS A 86 -1.07 -1.18 -13.64
C LYS A 86 -2.42 -1.29 -14.34
N TYR A 87 -3.53 -0.92 -13.70
CA TYR A 87 -4.86 -1.11 -14.30
C TYR A 87 -5.05 -0.42 -15.66
N ARG A 88 -4.53 0.81 -15.83
CA ARG A 88 -4.69 1.58 -17.07
C ARG A 88 -4.01 0.97 -18.30
N SER A 89 -3.08 0.01 -18.13
CA SER A 89 -2.41 -0.64 -19.26
C SER A 89 -3.21 -1.80 -19.87
N PHE A 90 -4.32 -2.21 -19.26
CA PHE A 90 -5.09 -3.38 -19.69
C PHE A 90 -6.52 -2.99 -20.10
N ARG A 91 -6.87 -3.26 -21.37
CA ARG A 91 -8.27 -3.22 -21.86
C ARG A 91 -9.08 -4.40 -21.32
N ILE A 92 -9.15 -4.55 -20.00
CA ILE A 92 -9.90 -5.63 -19.33
C ILE A 92 -11.11 -5.06 -18.60
N THR A 93 -12.15 -5.88 -18.41
CA THR A 93 -13.29 -5.51 -17.59
C THR A 93 -12.90 -5.40 -16.12
N LYS A 94 -13.73 -4.71 -15.32
CA LYS A 94 -13.48 -4.57 -13.87
C LYS A 94 -13.54 -5.93 -13.16
N SER A 95 -14.48 -6.79 -13.51
CA SER A 95 -14.56 -8.16 -13.00
C SER A 95 -13.29 -8.97 -13.32
N CYS A 96 -12.78 -8.87 -14.55
CA CYS A 96 -11.51 -9.50 -14.92
C CYS A 96 -10.32 -8.96 -14.14
N PHE A 97 -10.26 -7.65 -13.88
CA PHE A 97 -9.20 -7.07 -13.05
C PHE A 97 -9.28 -7.60 -11.61
N ILE A 98 -10.46 -7.55 -10.99
CA ILE A 98 -10.67 -8.03 -9.62
C ILE A 98 -10.35 -9.53 -9.50
N GLY A 99 -10.67 -10.33 -10.52
CA GLY A 99 -10.34 -11.74 -10.57
C GLY A 99 -8.83 -12.06 -10.62
N ARG A 100 -7.99 -11.09 -11.01
CA ARG A 100 -6.52 -11.22 -11.00
C ARG A 100 -5.88 -10.84 -9.67
N LEU A 101 -6.59 -10.08 -8.83
CA LEU A 101 -6.10 -9.71 -7.51
C LEU A 101 -5.96 -10.98 -6.68
N ASN A 102 -4.89 -11.06 -5.89
CA ASN A 102 -4.78 -12.09 -4.88
C ASN A 102 -5.84 -11.87 -3.79
N ILE A 103 -6.01 -12.87 -2.92
CA ILE A 103 -7.09 -12.82 -1.92
C ILE A 103 -6.93 -11.67 -0.92
N SER A 104 -5.70 -11.32 -0.55
CA SER A 104 -5.41 -10.21 0.38
C SER A 104 -5.73 -8.86 -0.27
N GLU A 105 -5.28 -8.63 -1.49
CA GLU A 105 -5.55 -7.43 -2.28
C GLU A 105 -7.05 -7.23 -2.51
N ARG A 106 -7.77 -8.31 -2.86
CA ARG A 106 -9.21 -8.25 -3.07
C ARG A 106 -9.95 -7.94 -1.78
N ARG A 107 -9.57 -8.55 -0.66
CA ARG A 107 -10.14 -8.21 0.66
C ARG A 107 -9.92 -6.74 0.99
N THR A 108 -8.74 -6.21 0.71
CA THR A 108 -8.43 -4.79 0.93
C THR A 108 -9.31 -3.88 0.07
N LEU A 109 -9.55 -4.23 -1.20
CA LEU A 109 -10.47 -3.48 -2.06
C LEU A 109 -11.90 -3.47 -1.50
N TYR A 110 -12.40 -4.63 -1.08
CA TYR A 110 -13.75 -4.76 -0.52
C TYR A 110 -13.88 -3.99 0.80
N PHE A 111 -12.88 -4.10 1.68
CA PHE A 111 -12.79 -3.31 2.90
C PHE A 111 -12.78 -1.80 2.59
N HIS A 112 -11.99 -1.34 1.62
CA HIS A 112 -11.94 0.06 1.22
C HIS A 112 -13.30 0.57 0.69
N ALA A 113 -14.05 -0.30 0.00
CA ALA A 113 -15.40 -0.04 -0.48
C ALA A 113 -16.46 -0.04 0.64
N GLY A 114 -16.10 -0.37 1.88
CA GLY A 114 -17.04 -0.51 3.00
C GLY A 114 -17.89 -1.76 2.93
N LEU A 115 -17.46 -2.76 2.15
CA LEU A 115 -18.14 -4.04 2.02
C LEU A 115 -17.71 -5.01 3.12
N THR A 116 -18.60 -5.92 3.47
CA THR A 116 -18.41 -6.90 4.53
C THR A 116 -17.96 -8.25 3.96
N GLU A 117 -17.75 -9.23 4.85
CA GLU A 117 -17.50 -10.61 4.45
C GLU A 117 -18.67 -11.21 3.66
N GLU A 118 -19.90 -10.74 3.87
CA GLU A 118 -21.07 -11.22 3.10
C GLU A 118 -20.91 -10.91 1.61
N GLU A 119 -20.58 -9.67 1.24
CA GLU A 119 -20.32 -9.33 -0.16
C GLU A 119 -19.04 -9.99 -0.69
N PHE A 120 -18.00 -10.10 0.15
CA PHE A 120 -16.75 -10.75 -0.26
C PHE A 120 -16.91 -12.24 -0.56
N SER A 121 -17.82 -12.92 0.14
CA SER A 121 -18.12 -14.34 -0.07
C SER A 121 -18.85 -14.62 -1.39
N GLN A 122 -19.45 -13.59 -2.00
CA GLN A 122 -20.14 -13.71 -3.28
C GLN A 122 -19.14 -13.70 -4.44
N PRO A 123 -19.50 -14.29 -5.58
CA PRO A 123 -18.63 -14.26 -6.75
C PRO A 123 -18.34 -12.84 -7.21
N TYR A 124 -17.06 -12.52 -7.40
CA TYR A 124 -16.63 -11.16 -7.78
C TYR A 124 -17.22 -10.69 -9.11
N TRP A 125 -17.60 -11.61 -10.02
CA TRP A 125 -18.24 -11.28 -11.30
C TRP A 125 -19.70 -10.83 -11.15
N ARG A 126 -20.30 -10.93 -9.96
CA ARG A 126 -21.65 -10.40 -9.70
C ARG A 126 -21.76 -8.90 -10.01
N ILE A 127 -20.67 -8.15 -9.96
CA ILE A 127 -20.63 -6.72 -10.34
C ILE A 127 -20.95 -6.46 -11.80
N ASP A 128 -20.90 -7.47 -12.67
CA ASP A 128 -21.28 -7.33 -14.08
C ASP A 128 -22.81 -7.26 -14.24
N ASP A 129 -23.57 -7.73 -13.24
CA ASP A 129 -25.01 -7.51 -13.12
C ASP A 129 -25.29 -6.06 -12.65
N GLU A 130 -26.13 -5.34 -13.40
CA GLU A 130 -26.51 -3.96 -13.07
C GLU A 130 -27.38 -3.88 -11.81
N THR A 131 -28.03 -4.97 -11.41
CA THR A 131 -28.83 -5.07 -10.19
C THR A 131 -27.98 -5.28 -8.93
N CYS A 132 -26.66 -5.48 -9.07
CA CYS A 132 -25.75 -5.68 -7.95
C CYS A 132 -25.63 -4.40 -7.09
N SER A 133 -26.25 -4.43 -5.90
CA SER A 133 -26.34 -3.27 -4.99
C SER A 133 -25.00 -2.67 -4.57
N TRP A 134 -23.94 -3.48 -4.48
CA TRP A 134 -22.61 -3.07 -4.02
C TRP A 134 -21.64 -2.73 -5.15
N ARG A 135 -22.04 -2.82 -6.43
CA ARG A 135 -21.11 -2.63 -7.57
C ARG A 135 -20.52 -1.23 -7.62
N GLU A 136 -21.35 -0.22 -7.37
CA GLU A 136 -20.94 1.19 -7.49
C GLU A 136 -19.98 1.60 -6.36
N ALA A 137 -20.15 1.05 -5.16
CA ALA A 137 -19.21 1.22 -4.06
C ALA A 137 -17.84 0.63 -4.43
N LEU A 138 -17.82 -0.57 -5.02
CA LEU A 138 -16.58 -1.22 -5.45
C LEU A 138 -15.90 -0.47 -6.61
N PHE A 139 -16.67 0.05 -7.56
CA PHE A 139 -16.12 0.84 -8.67
C PHE A 139 -15.56 2.18 -8.21
N ARG A 140 -16.17 2.80 -7.20
CA ARG A 140 -15.63 3.98 -6.54
C ARG A 140 -14.30 3.65 -5.86
N ALA A 141 -14.26 2.60 -5.04
CA ALA A 141 -13.06 2.15 -4.35
C ALA A 141 -11.92 1.83 -5.32
N LEU A 142 -12.21 1.18 -6.45
CA LEU A 142 -11.22 0.95 -7.51
C LEU A 142 -10.60 2.26 -8.01
N ARG A 143 -11.43 3.27 -8.33
CA ARG A 143 -10.93 4.58 -8.80
C ARG A 143 -10.09 5.28 -7.74
N GLU A 144 -10.52 5.24 -6.48
CA GLU A 144 -9.81 5.83 -5.35
C GLU A 144 -8.42 5.19 -5.19
N LEU A 145 -8.33 3.85 -5.16
CA LEU A 145 -7.06 3.15 -5.03
C LEU A 145 -6.14 3.33 -6.26
N PHE A 146 -6.71 3.35 -7.48
CA PHE A 146 -5.91 3.68 -8.67
C PHE A 146 -5.31 5.08 -8.59
N SER A 147 -6.09 6.07 -8.17
CA SER A 147 -5.62 7.44 -8.00
C SER A 147 -4.56 7.55 -6.90
N LEU A 148 -4.76 6.85 -5.78
CA LEU A 148 -3.82 6.86 -4.65
C LEU A 148 -2.42 6.38 -5.07
N PHE A 149 -2.36 5.29 -5.83
CA PHE A 149 -1.09 4.65 -6.20
C PHE A 149 -0.47 5.16 -7.50
N GLU A 150 -1.15 6.00 -8.27
CA GLU A 150 -0.63 6.62 -9.49
C GLU A 150 0.64 7.46 -9.21
N ASN A 151 0.67 8.16 -8.08
CA ASN A 151 1.76 9.05 -7.69
C ASN A 151 2.66 8.47 -6.58
N ALA A 152 2.61 7.16 -6.37
CA ALA A 152 3.41 6.53 -5.33
C ALA A 152 4.92 6.60 -5.67
N PRO A 153 5.80 6.92 -4.70
CA PRO A 153 7.22 7.19 -4.94
C PRO A 153 7.98 5.94 -5.39
N THR A 154 8.92 6.06 -6.33
CA THR A 154 9.65 4.90 -6.87
C THR A 154 10.40 4.07 -5.81
N VAL A 155 10.76 4.69 -4.69
CA VAL A 155 11.42 4.05 -3.55
C VAL A 155 10.60 4.35 -2.29
N LEU A 156 10.32 3.30 -1.52
CA LEU A 156 9.80 3.39 -0.15
C LEU A 156 10.81 2.79 0.80
N THR A 157 10.96 3.36 2.00
CA THR A 157 11.86 2.84 3.03
C THR A 157 11.18 2.84 4.38
N SER A 158 11.29 1.72 5.11
CA SER A 158 11.00 1.68 6.55
C SER A 158 12.22 2.09 7.38
N VAL A 159 13.39 2.19 6.77
CA VAL A 159 14.65 2.42 7.48
C VAL A 159 14.89 3.91 7.66
N ARG A 160 15.08 4.31 8.92
CA ARG A 160 15.49 5.65 9.33
C ARG A 160 16.93 5.94 8.90
N PRO A 161 17.28 7.17 8.51
CA PRO A 161 18.63 7.53 8.06
C PRO A 161 19.73 7.14 9.05
N GLU A 162 19.47 7.26 10.36
CA GLU A 162 20.44 6.97 11.41
C GLU A 162 20.87 5.49 11.43
N THR A 163 19.98 4.59 11.02
CA THR A 163 20.23 3.14 10.95
C THR A 163 21.32 2.78 9.93
N TYR A 164 21.56 3.63 8.93
CA TYR A 164 22.60 3.39 7.92
C TYR A 164 24.02 3.60 8.48
N LEU A 165 24.16 4.22 9.64
CA LEU A 165 25.45 4.55 10.25
C LEU A 165 25.90 3.55 11.33
N HIS A 166 25.07 2.55 11.65
CA HIS A 166 25.29 1.55 12.71
C HIS A 166 25.41 0.14 12.16
#